data_AF-A0AAD8T268-F1
#
_entry.id   AF-A0AAD8T268-F1
#
_cell.length_a   1.000
_cell.length_b   1.000
_cell.length_c   1.000
_cell.angle_alpha   90.00
_cell.angle_beta   90.00
_cell.angle_gamma   90.00
#
_symmetry.space_group_name_H-M   'P 1'
#
loop_
_entity.id
_entity.type
_entity.pdbx_description
1 polymer ?
#
loop_
_entity_poly.entity_id
_entity_poly.type
_entity_poly.pdbx_seq_one_letter_code
_entity_poly.pdbx_strand_id
1 'polypeptide(L)'
;MEGFNPERFKAGASYGEVDLHGAHFELLPFSAGRRICPGIAMALMNLEFTLANLLFHVGAGSVAPHYIPPPSTFNVLLDSYWFD
;
A
#
# COMPACT_ATOMS: atom_id res chain seq x y z
N MET A 1 -17.84 15.16 12.65
CA MET A 1 -17.39 14.29 11.55
C MET A 1 -15.91 14.05 11.75
N GLU A 2 -15.52 12.80 11.90
CA GLU A 2 -14.10 12.46 11.98
C GLU A 2 -13.48 12.70 10.59
N GLY A 3 -12.45 13.52 10.52
CA GLY A 3 -11.80 13.92 9.28
C GLY A 3 -10.75 12.90 8.83
N PHE A 4 -10.50 12.84 7.52
CA PHE A 4 -9.39 12.05 7.00
C PHE A 4 -8.04 12.68 7.42
N ASN A 5 -7.23 11.93 8.19
CA ASN A 5 -5.90 12.38 8.67
C ASN A 5 -4.77 11.47 8.16
N PRO A 6 -4.12 11.75 7.01
CA PRO A 6 -3.10 10.86 6.44
C PRO A 6 -1.85 10.70 7.31
N GLU A 7 -1.56 11.66 8.19
CA GLU A 7 -0.39 11.66 9.08
C GLU A 7 -0.35 10.45 10.03
N ARG A 8 -1.50 9.84 10.32
CA ARG A 8 -1.60 8.65 11.18
C ARG A 8 -0.87 7.42 10.64
N PHE A 9 -0.53 7.41 9.34
CA PHE A 9 0.18 6.32 8.67
C PHE A 9 1.68 6.60 8.48
N LYS A 10 2.22 7.72 9.00
CA LYS A 10 3.66 7.97 8.95
C LYS A 10 4.43 7.01 9.86
N ALA A 11 5.66 6.68 9.50
CA ALA A 11 6.56 5.87 10.33
C ALA A 11 6.66 6.47 11.75
N GLY A 12 6.51 5.61 12.77
CA GLY A 12 6.48 6.00 14.18
C GLY A 12 5.16 6.56 14.71
N ALA A 13 4.13 6.73 13.87
CA ALA A 13 2.77 7.07 14.29
C ALA A 13 1.90 5.81 14.53
N SER A 14 0.63 6.01 14.92
CA SER A 14 -0.29 4.94 15.31
C SER A 14 -0.40 3.79 14.31
N TYR A 15 -0.38 4.08 13.00
CA TYR A 15 -0.49 3.08 11.95
C TYR A 15 0.74 3.04 11.02
N GLY A 16 1.91 3.47 11.49
CA GLY A 16 3.12 3.62 10.68
C GLY A 16 3.81 2.32 10.24
N GLU A 17 3.56 1.22 10.96
CA GLU A 17 4.20 -0.09 10.72
C GLU A 17 3.16 -1.23 10.71
N VAL A 18 1.94 -0.92 10.26
CA VAL A 18 0.83 -1.87 10.31
C VAL A 18 0.92 -2.88 9.17
N ASP A 19 1.01 -4.15 9.55
CA ASP A 19 0.82 -5.28 8.65
C ASP A 19 -0.64 -5.41 8.17
N LEU A 20 -0.81 -5.41 6.85
CA LEU A 20 -2.08 -5.56 6.14
C LEU A 20 -2.49 -7.04 5.95
N HIS A 21 -1.63 -7.99 6.31
CA HIS A 21 -1.91 -9.44 6.29
C HIS A 21 -2.74 -9.91 7.49
N GLY A 22 -3.06 -8.99 8.41
CA GLY A 22 -3.99 -9.22 9.50
C GLY A 22 -3.34 -9.50 10.85
N ALA A 23 -2.04 -9.20 11.03
CA ALA A 23 -1.41 -9.21 12.35
C ALA A 23 -1.95 -8.10 13.28
N HIS A 24 -2.46 -6.99 12.71
CA HIS A 24 -3.02 -5.86 13.47
C HIS A 24 -4.53 -5.73 13.26
N PHE A 25 -5.31 -6.13 14.26
CA PHE A 25 -6.78 -6.09 14.22
C PHE A 25 -7.38 -4.67 14.21
N GLU A 26 -6.57 -3.65 14.51
CA GLU A 26 -6.94 -2.24 14.46
C GLU A 26 -7.20 -1.77 13.02
N LEU A 27 -6.66 -2.48 12.02
CA LEU A 27 -6.76 -2.13 10.61
C LEU A 27 -6.82 -3.38 9.72
N LEU A 28 -8.03 -3.76 9.27
CA LEU A 28 -8.25 -4.95 8.42
C LEU A 28 -8.93 -4.61 7.08
N PRO A 29 -8.31 -3.78 6.22
CA PRO A 29 -8.93 -3.34 4.96
C PRO A 29 -9.11 -4.50 3.97
N PHE A 30 -8.33 -5.57 4.11
CA PHE A 30 -8.33 -6.73 3.22
C PHE A 30 -8.74 -8.04 3.93
N SER A 31 -9.43 -7.95 5.07
CA SER A 31 -9.72 -9.10 5.94
C SER A 31 -8.44 -9.73 6.52
N ALA A 32 -8.54 -10.92 7.13
CA ALA A 32 -7.41 -11.66 7.72
C ALA A 32 -7.62 -13.18 7.62
N GLY A 33 -6.53 -13.93 7.83
CA GLY A 33 -6.53 -15.39 7.91
C GLY A 33 -6.92 -16.09 6.59
N ARG A 34 -7.59 -17.24 6.67
CA ARG A 34 -7.92 -18.07 5.48
C ARG A 34 -8.85 -17.41 4.45
N ARG A 35 -9.48 -16.30 4.81
CA ARG A 35 -10.38 -15.52 3.93
C ARG A 35 -9.84 -14.13 3.66
N ILE A 36 -8.53 -13.95 3.79
CA ILE A 36 -7.87 -12.73 3.40
C ILE A 36 -8.02 -12.50 1.89
N CYS A 37 -8.13 -11.25 1.47
CA CYS A 37 -8.20 -10.91 0.06
C CYS A 37 -6.92 -11.38 -0.65
N PRO A 38 -7.00 -12.25 -1.67
CA PRO A 38 -5.79 -12.68 -2.39
C PRO A 38 -5.19 -11.56 -3.25
N GLY A 39 -5.91 -10.44 -3.41
CA GLY A 39 -5.51 -9.30 -4.24
C GLY A 39 -4.80 -8.16 -3.51
N ILE A 40 -4.30 -8.34 -2.28
CA ILE A 40 -3.63 -7.29 -1.49
C ILE A 40 -2.49 -6.64 -2.27
N ALA A 41 -1.57 -7.44 -2.79
CA ALA A 41 -0.41 -6.95 -3.55
C ALA A 41 -0.84 -6.13 -4.79
N MET A 42 -1.86 -6.60 -5.52
CA MET A 42 -2.38 -5.88 -6.69
C MET A 42 -3.02 -4.54 -6.30
N ALA A 43 -3.74 -4.49 -5.18
CA ALA A 43 -4.35 -3.26 -4.69
C ALA A 43 -3.30 -2.23 -4.29
N LEU A 44 -2.25 -2.64 -3.56
CA LEU A 44 -1.16 -1.76 -3.14
C LEU A 44 -0.40 -1.17 -4.33
N MET A 45 -0.01 -2.01 -5.29
CA MET A 45 0.68 -1.52 -6.50
C MET A 45 -0.19 -0.53 -7.29
N ASN A 46 -1.48 -0.82 -7.48
CA ASN A 46 -2.36 0.08 -8.20
C ASN A 46 -2.56 1.41 -7.45
N LEU A 47 -2.64 1.38 -6.11
CA LEU A 47 -2.72 2.58 -5.29
C LEU A 47 -1.47 3.44 -5.41
N GLU A 48 -0.28 2.85 -5.26
CA GLU A 48 1.00 3.55 -5.41
C GLU A 48 1.16 4.12 -6.82
N PHE A 49 0.88 3.33 -7.86
CA PHE A 49 0.97 3.76 -9.24
C PHE A 49 0.00 4.90 -9.57
N THR A 50 -1.26 4.76 -9.16
CA THR A 50 -2.28 5.79 -9.40
C THR A 50 -1.92 7.06 -8.64
N LEU A 51 -1.48 6.96 -7.39
CA LEU A 51 -1.08 8.11 -6.59
C LEU A 51 0.14 8.82 -7.18
N ALA A 52 1.16 8.08 -7.61
CA ALA A 52 2.33 8.63 -8.27
C ALA A 52 1.95 9.37 -9.57
N ASN A 53 1.09 8.79 -10.40
CA ASN A 53 0.60 9.44 -11.62
C ASN A 53 -0.22 10.69 -11.35
N LEU A 54 -1.09 10.66 -10.33
CA LEU A 54 -1.87 11.82 -9.92
C LEU A 54 -0.95 12.94 -9.41
N LEU A 55 0.03 12.63 -8.57
CA LEU A 55 0.99 13.61 -8.08
C LEU A 55 1.80 14.21 -9.22
N PHE A 56 2.26 13.38 -10.17
CA PHE A 56 3.04 13.81 -11.33
C PHE A 56 2.24 14.70 -12.31
N HIS A 57 1.00 14.33 -12.62
CA HIS A 57 0.21 15.02 -13.64
C HIS A 57 -0.69 16.14 -13.13
N VAL A 58 -1.21 16.03 -11.90
CA VAL A 58 -2.30 16.88 -11.40
C VAL A 58 -1.81 17.99 -10.46
N GLY A 59 -0.69 17.84 -9.75
CA GLY A 59 -0.42 18.78 -8.65
C GLY A 59 1.01 19.04 -8.16
N ALA A 60 2.01 18.20 -8.44
CA ALA A 60 3.34 18.38 -7.84
C ALA A 60 4.42 18.53 -8.90
N GLY A 61 5.02 19.72 -8.98
CA GLY A 61 6.25 19.93 -9.71
C GLY A 61 7.31 18.90 -9.26
N SER A 62 7.82 18.15 -10.23
CA SER A 62 9.10 17.43 -10.15
C SER A 62 9.30 16.51 -8.93
N VAL A 63 8.42 15.53 -8.70
CA VAL A 63 8.87 14.30 -8.02
C VAL A 63 9.50 13.41 -9.10
N ALA A 64 10.84 13.37 -9.13
CA ALA A 64 11.55 12.41 -9.99
C ALA A 64 11.14 10.99 -9.59
N PRO A 65 10.87 10.09 -10.54
CA PRO A 65 10.48 8.72 -10.23
C PRO A 65 11.69 8.01 -9.62
N HIS A 66 11.75 7.95 -8.30
CA HIS A 66 12.52 6.92 -7.64
C HIS A 66 11.77 5.60 -7.87
N TYR A 67 12.11 4.96 -8.99
CA TYR A 67 11.75 3.60 -9.41
C TYR A 67 10.31 3.15 -9.14
N ILE A 68 9.43 3.29 -10.14
CA ILE A 68 8.14 2.59 -10.17
C ILE A 68 8.44 1.16 -10.61
N PRO A 69 8.26 0.14 -9.74
CA PRO A 69 8.50 -1.23 -10.13
C PRO A 69 7.58 -1.61 -11.31
N PRO A 70 8.10 -2.20 -12.39
CA PRO A 70 7.27 -2.66 -13.50
C PRO A 70 6.24 -3.70 -13.03
N PRO A 71 5.14 -3.91 -13.75
CA PRO A 71 4.16 -4.95 -13.41
C PRO A 71 4.76 -6.36 -13.22
N SER A 72 5.94 -6.65 -13.80
CA SER A 72 6.68 -7.90 -13.58
C SER A 72 7.21 -8.09 -12.16
N THR A 73 7.37 -7.01 -11.40
CA THR A 73 7.72 -7.04 -9.97
C THR A 73 6.57 -7.57 -9.12
N PHE A 74 5.37 -7.72 -9.69
CA PHE A 74 4.26 -8.46 -9.07
C PHE A 74 4.69 -9.84 -8.63
N ASN A 75 5.52 -10.54 -9.41
CA ASN A 75 6.01 -11.87 -9.03
C ASN A 75 7.00 -11.80 -7.86
N VAL A 76 7.83 -10.77 -7.80
CA VAL A 76 8.80 -10.56 -6.70
C VAL A 76 8.07 -10.22 -5.40
N LEU A 77 7.05 -9.35 -5.48
CA LEU A 77 6.21 -9.00 -4.33
C LEU A 77 5.35 -10.20 -3.91
N LEU A 78 4.76 -10.95 -4.85
CA LEU A 78 4.06 -12.19 -4.56
C LEU A 78 4.96 -13.20 -3.84
N ASP A 79 6.22 -13.37 -4.25
CA ASP A 79 7.14 -14.26 -3.54
C ASP A 79 7.44 -13.77 -2.12
N SER A 80 7.58 -12.46 -1.89
CA SER A 80 7.80 -11.89 -0.55
C SER A 80 6.55 -11.73 0.32
N TYR A 81 5.34 -11.83 -0.25
CA TYR A 81 4.06 -11.63 0.46
C TYR A 81 3.15 -12.86 0.51
N TRP A 82 3.41 -13.90 -0.31
CA TRP A 82 2.56 -15.09 -0.46
C TRP A 82 3.28 -16.40 -0.12
N PHE A 83 4.62 -16.45 -0.15
CA PHE A 83 5.41 -17.67 0.14
C PHE A 83 6.10 -17.70 1.52
N ASP A 84 5.85 -16.72 2.40
CA ASP A 84 6.06 -16.83 3.85
C ASP A 84 4.75 -17.17 4.58
#